data_AF-A0A7C5E8A0-F1
#
_entry.id   AF-A0A7C5E8A0-F1
#
_cell.length_a   1.000
_cell.length_b   1.000
_cell.length_c   1.000
_cell.angle_alpha   90.00
_cell.angle_beta   90.00
_cell.angle_gamma   90.00
#
_symmetry.space_group_name_H-M   'P 1'
#
loop_
_entity.id
_entity.type
_entity.pdbx_description
1 polymer ?
#
loop_
_entity_poly.entity_id
_entity_poly.type
_entity_poly.pdbx_seq_one_letter_code
_entity_poly.pdbx_strand_id
1 'polypeptide(L)'
;MPQPVPFQTVLAALRDDSRPFPPRYLHEFSDLTPENLQALLETWPAVSVARKRSLLEDLETLHEADTLVSFDVLAKPLLRDADPQVRAAAIRLLWECEDTDLIPAFIEILERDSDSQVQATAATALGQFIYLGELEEISQALLQQVEEHLLEAVNNQTNAVLVRRRALEALGASSRPEIPALIEAAYDRPGPDWKISALFAMGRSGDTRWEKLVLANLRASNDEIRLEAVRAAGELELTSARASLLDALEDEEDADIRREIIWALSKIGGPGIQERLLELLDAEEDEDEADFLEEALDNLAFTESLFPFGMFSFEPEEEDDDDRRARQN
;
A
#
# COMPACT_ATOMS: atom_id res chain seq x y z
N MET A 1 -36.29 -2.96 11.20
CA MET A 1 -35.38 -2.34 10.23
C MET A 1 -35.59 -0.84 10.28
N PRO A 2 -34.53 -0.01 10.33
CA PRO A 2 -34.66 1.43 10.11
C PRO A 2 -35.37 1.68 8.78
N GLN A 3 -36.21 2.72 8.69
CA GLN A 3 -36.79 3.09 7.41
C GLN A 3 -35.68 3.64 6.49
N PRO A 4 -35.69 3.30 5.18
CA PRO A 4 -34.71 3.84 4.24
C PRO A 4 -34.82 5.37 4.21
N VAL A 5 -33.69 6.06 4.35
CA VAL A 5 -33.64 7.52 4.32
C VAL A 5 -33.77 7.97 2.86
N PRO A 6 -34.73 8.83 2.49
CA PRO A 6 -34.80 9.34 1.14
C PRO A 6 -33.52 10.11 0.80
N PHE A 7 -32.84 9.78 -0.31
CA PHE A 7 -31.56 10.39 -0.68
C PHE A 7 -31.60 11.93 -0.77
N GLN A 8 -32.75 12.51 -1.11
CA GLN A 8 -32.96 13.96 -1.06
C GLN A 8 -32.75 14.58 0.34
N THR A 9 -33.03 13.82 1.40
CA THR A 9 -32.74 14.21 2.79
C THR A 9 -31.24 14.24 3.05
N VAL A 10 -30.51 13.28 2.48
CA VAL A 10 -29.05 13.21 2.55
C VAL A 10 -28.43 14.41 1.84
N LEU A 11 -28.88 14.71 0.61
CA LEU A 11 -28.43 15.88 -0.15
C LEU A 11 -28.74 17.21 0.54
N ALA A 12 -29.90 17.33 1.20
CA ALA A 12 -30.22 18.51 1.98
C ALA A 12 -29.27 18.70 3.17
N ALA A 13 -28.92 17.61 3.87
CA ALA A 13 -27.94 17.63 4.95
C ALA A 13 -26.53 17.93 4.43
N LEU A 14 -26.17 17.42 3.24
CA LEU A 14 -24.89 17.69 2.61
C LEU A 14 -24.71 19.17 2.26
N ARG A 15 -25.79 19.90 1.99
CA ARG A 15 -25.75 21.35 1.71
C ARG A 15 -25.75 22.24 2.96
N ASP A 16 -26.07 21.67 4.13
CA ASP A 16 -26.23 22.44 5.37
C ASP A 16 -24.90 22.54 6.12
N ASP A 17 -24.16 23.62 5.84
CA ASP A 17 -22.90 23.92 6.53
C ASP A 17 -23.09 24.33 8.01
N SER A 18 -24.32 24.55 8.49
CA SER A 18 -24.56 24.99 9.86
C SER A 18 -24.43 23.86 10.91
N ARG A 19 -24.36 22.61 10.46
CA ARG A 19 -24.28 21.42 11.32
C ARG A 19 -23.31 20.38 10.74
N PRO A 20 -22.66 19.55 11.58
CA PRO A 20 -21.87 18.42 11.11
C PRO A 20 -22.69 17.50 10.20
N PHE A 21 -22.02 16.84 9.23
CA PHE A 21 -22.69 15.87 8.38
C PHE A 21 -23.05 14.64 9.22
N PRO A 22 -24.29 14.13 9.19
CA PRO A 22 -24.65 12.97 10.01
C PRO A 22 -23.94 11.69 9.54
N PRO A 23 -23.11 11.02 10.37
CA PRO A 23 -22.35 9.83 9.95
C PRO A 23 -23.22 8.67 9.45
N ARG A 24 -24.44 8.54 9.98
CA ARG A 24 -25.42 7.54 9.54
C ARG A 24 -25.83 7.65 8.07
N TYR A 25 -25.50 8.76 7.39
CA TYR A 25 -25.79 8.94 5.96
C TYR A 25 -24.61 8.56 5.06
N LEU A 26 -23.45 8.19 5.60
CA LEU A 26 -22.27 7.83 4.80
C LEU A 26 -22.53 6.60 3.92
N HIS A 27 -23.18 5.56 4.47
CA HIS A 27 -23.57 4.36 3.70
C HIS A 27 -24.52 4.66 2.52
N GLU A 28 -25.23 5.79 2.53
CA GLU A 28 -26.13 6.16 1.44
C GLU A 28 -25.37 6.61 0.17
N PHE A 29 -24.04 6.79 0.26
CA PHE A 29 -23.16 7.03 -0.88
C PHE A 29 -22.60 5.74 -1.49
N SER A 30 -22.81 4.59 -0.87
CA SER A 30 -22.43 3.29 -1.43
C SER A 30 -23.36 2.94 -2.58
N ASP A 31 -22.81 2.37 -3.66
CA ASP A 31 -23.58 1.77 -4.76
C ASP A 31 -24.69 2.67 -5.33
N LEU A 32 -24.38 3.96 -5.50
CA LEU A 32 -25.37 4.95 -5.96
C LEU A 32 -26.06 4.51 -7.26
N THR A 33 -27.39 4.54 -7.26
CA THR A 33 -28.14 4.38 -8.51
C THR A 33 -27.85 5.54 -9.46
N PRO A 34 -28.03 5.38 -10.79
CA PRO A 34 -27.84 6.48 -11.74
C PRO A 34 -28.64 7.74 -11.39
N GLU A 35 -29.86 7.58 -10.86
CA GLU A 35 -30.72 8.69 -10.43
C GLU A 35 -30.15 9.43 -9.21
N ASN A 36 -29.65 8.69 -8.21
CA ASN A 36 -29.04 9.29 -7.02
C ASN A 36 -27.70 9.94 -7.36
N LEU A 37 -26.88 9.30 -8.19
CA LEU A 37 -25.64 9.90 -8.68
C LEU A 37 -25.93 11.21 -9.41
N GLN A 38 -26.90 11.22 -10.32
CA GLN A 38 -27.28 12.44 -11.04
C GLN A 38 -27.73 13.54 -10.06
N ALA A 39 -28.60 13.22 -9.10
CA ALA A 39 -29.08 14.19 -8.11
C ALA A 39 -27.94 14.75 -7.23
N LEU A 40 -26.96 13.91 -6.90
CA LEU A 40 -25.76 14.32 -6.19
C LEU A 40 -24.91 15.27 -7.03
N LEU A 41 -24.62 14.92 -8.28
CA LEU A 41 -23.81 15.76 -9.19
C LEU A 41 -24.49 17.11 -9.51
N GLU A 42 -25.82 17.16 -9.57
CA GLU A 42 -26.58 18.41 -9.68
C GLU A 42 -26.47 19.26 -8.40
N THR A 43 -26.36 18.62 -7.24
CA THR A 43 -26.20 19.29 -5.94
C THR A 43 -24.76 19.72 -5.67
N TRP A 44 -23.78 18.97 -6.18
CA TRP A 44 -22.36 19.07 -5.85
C TRP A 44 -21.74 20.47 -6.00
N PRO A 45 -22.07 21.28 -7.04
CA PRO A 45 -21.55 22.64 -7.15
C PRO A 45 -22.02 23.59 -6.03
N ALA A 46 -23.13 23.27 -5.35
CA ALA A 46 -23.65 24.05 -4.24
C ALA A 46 -23.12 23.61 -2.87
N VAL A 47 -22.37 22.50 -2.80
CA VAL A 47 -21.73 22.01 -1.57
C VAL A 47 -20.41 22.75 -1.36
N SER A 48 -20.17 23.23 -0.14
CA SER A 48 -18.93 23.94 0.18
C SER A 48 -17.71 23.02 0.03
N VAL A 49 -16.56 23.59 -0.34
CA VAL A 49 -15.31 22.82 -0.50
C VAL A 49 -14.91 22.10 0.79
N ALA A 50 -15.05 22.76 1.95
CA ALA A 50 -14.79 22.16 3.25
C ALA A 50 -15.69 20.94 3.52
N ARG A 51 -16.97 21.04 3.16
CA ARG A 51 -17.92 19.93 3.29
C ARG A 51 -17.59 18.76 2.37
N LYS A 52 -17.19 19.04 1.11
CA LYS A 52 -16.77 17.99 0.16
C LYS A 52 -15.57 17.20 0.70
N ARG A 53 -14.55 17.91 1.20
CA ARG A 53 -13.34 17.31 1.75
C ARG A 53 -13.66 16.43 2.97
N SER A 54 -14.39 16.98 3.94
CA SER A 54 -14.81 16.23 5.13
C SER A 54 -15.68 15.02 4.79
N LEU A 55 -16.60 15.13 3.81
CA LEU A 55 -17.37 13.96 3.37
C LEU A 55 -16.45 12.87 2.83
N LEU A 56 -15.51 13.22 1.96
CA LEU A 56 -14.65 12.21 1.32
C LEU A 56 -13.67 11.59 2.32
N GLU A 57 -13.14 12.36 3.27
CA GLU A 57 -12.36 11.84 4.40
C GLU A 57 -13.18 10.83 5.24
N ASP A 58 -14.44 11.14 5.53
CA ASP A 58 -15.35 10.23 6.26
C ASP A 58 -15.67 8.96 5.44
N LEU A 59 -15.79 9.07 4.10
CA LEU A 59 -16.03 7.94 3.23
C LEU A 59 -14.79 7.05 3.06
N GLU A 60 -13.58 7.64 3.01
CA GLU A 60 -12.32 6.88 3.01
C GLU A 60 -12.21 6.06 4.31
N THR A 61 -12.46 6.69 5.46
CA THR A 61 -12.46 6.00 6.76
C THR A 61 -13.49 4.86 6.80
N LEU A 62 -14.68 5.08 6.24
CA LEU A 62 -15.73 4.05 6.19
C LEU A 62 -15.35 2.90 5.24
N HIS A 63 -14.71 3.20 4.11
CA HIS A 63 -14.27 2.19 3.16
C HIS A 63 -13.23 1.24 3.77
N GLU A 64 -12.31 1.76 4.59
CA GLU A 64 -11.33 0.96 5.33
C GLU A 64 -11.99 0.08 6.41
N ALA A 65 -13.04 0.59 7.07
CA ALA A 65 -13.71 -0.10 8.18
C ALA A 65 -14.80 -1.10 7.75
N ASP A 66 -15.43 -0.88 6.60
CA ASP A 66 -16.55 -1.69 6.09
C ASP A 66 -16.30 -2.13 4.65
N THR A 67 -15.83 -3.37 4.49
CA THR A 67 -15.54 -3.95 3.17
C THR A 67 -16.79 -4.21 2.30
N LEU A 68 -18.00 -3.95 2.81
CA LEU A 68 -19.24 -4.08 2.05
C LEU A 68 -19.63 -2.81 1.29
N VAL A 69 -19.01 -1.66 1.57
CA VAL A 69 -19.30 -0.41 0.85
C VAL A 69 -18.44 -0.23 -0.40
N SER A 70 -19.04 0.31 -1.46
CA SER A 70 -18.34 0.72 -2.69
C SER A 70 -18.71 2.14 -3.08
N PHE A 71 -17.69 3.01 -3.17
CA PHE A 71 -17.83 4.41 -3.55
C PHE A 71 -17.38 4.70 -4.98
N ASP A 72 -17.09 3.69 -5.78
CA ASP A 72 -16.57 3.84 -7.15
C ASP A 72 -17.45 4.73 -8.02
N VAL A 73 -18.77 4.51 -7.93
CA VAL A 73 -19.78 5.24 -8.70
C VAL A 73 -19.74 6.75 -8.39
N LEU A 74 -19.52 7.09 -7.12
CA LEU A 74 -19.34 8.47 -6.67
C LEU A 74 -17.98 9.02 -7.11
N ALA A 75 -16.91 8.25 -6.93
CA ALA A 75 -15.55 8.73 -7.07
C ALA A 75 -15.17 9.02 -8.54
N LYS A 76 -15.62 8.20 -9.49
CA LYS A 76 -15.34 8.36 -10.94
C LYS A 76 -15.58 9.78 -11.49
N PRO A 77 -16.76 10.42 -11.29
CA PRO A 77 -16.98 11.79 -11.75
C PRO A 77 -16.16 12.84 -10.97
N LEU A 78 -15.77 12.56 -9.72
CA LEU A 78 -15.02 13.48 -8.87
C LEU A 78 -13.54 13.61 -9.24
N LEU A 79 -13.01 12.70 -10.07
CA LEU A 79 -11.69 12.83 -10.70
C LEU A 79 -11.50 14.14 -11.48
N ARG A 80 -12.60 14.85 -11.82
CA ARG A 80 -12.59 16.14 -12.53
C ARG A 80 -13.01 17.33 -11.65
N ASP A 81 -13.09 17.16 -10.33
CA ASP A 81 -13.47 18.28 -9.45
C ASP A 81 -12.44 19.42 -9.52
N ALA A 82 -12.91 20.66 -9.32
CA ALA A 82 -12.06 21.84 -9.32
C ALA A 82 -11.05 21.84 -8.15
N ASP A 83 -11.42 21.24 -7.02
CA ASP A 83 -10.57 21.17 -5.83
C ASP A 83 -9.58 19.98 -5.89
N PRO A 84 -8.27 20.19 -5.74
CA PRO A 84 -7.29 19.12 -5.81
C PRO A 84 -7.44 18.07 -4.70
N GLN A 85 -7.89 18.46 -3.50
CA GLN A 85 -8.06 17.49 -2.41
C GLN A 85 -9.25 16.56 -2.68
N VAL A 86 -10.31 17.08 -3.33
CA VAL A 86 -11.43 16.25 -3.80
C VAL A 86 -10.97 15.26 -4.86
N ARG A 87 -10.14 15.70 -5.82
CA ARG A 87 -9.58 14.78 -6.85
C ARG A 87 -8.70 13.70 -6.23
N ALA A 88 -7.81 14.05 -5.31
CA ALA A 88 -6.95 13.09 -4.63
C ALA A 88 -7.77 12.07 -3.82
N ALA A 89 -8.78 12.53 -3.07
CA ALA A 89 -9.68 11.66 -2.33
C ALA A 89 -10.48 10.71 -3.25
N ALA A 90 -10.96 11.22 -4.39
CA ALA A 90 -11.61 10.40 -5.39
C ALA A 90 -10.69 9.29 -5.95
N ILE A 91 -9.39 9.56 -6.13
CA ILE A 91 -8.44 8.52 -6.55
C ILE A 91 -8.25 7.48 -5.44
N ARG A 92 -8.16 7.89 -4.17
CA ARG A 92 -8.00 6.96 -3.03
C ARG A 92 -9.22 6.07 -2.83
N LEU A 93 -10.43 6.60 -2.99
CA LEU A 93 -11.67 5.81 -3.00
C LEU A 93 -11.77 4.81 -4.17
N LEU A 94 -10.93 4.95 -5.19
CA LEU A 94 -10.84 4.03 -6.34
C LEU A 94 -9.62 3.11 -6.27
N TRP A 95 -8.91 3.07 -5.14
CA TRP A 95 -7.66 2.30 -5.01
C TRP A 95 -7.85 0.80 -5.29
N GLU A 96 -8.92 0.22 -4.76
CA GLU A 96 -9.27 -1.19 -4.96
C GLU A 96 -10.06 -1.43 -6.27
N CYS A 97 -10.35 -0.37 -7.04
CA CYS A 97 -11.12 -0.48 -8.27
C CYS A 97 -10.24 -1.02 -9.41
N GLU A 98 -10.43 -2.28 -9.76
CA GLU A 98 -9.70 -2.97 -10.84
C GLU A 98 -10.23 -2.64 -12.26
N ASP A 99 -11.12 -1.65 -12.37
CA ASP A 99 -11.70 -1.22 -13.64
C ASP A 99 -10.62 -0.58 -14.54
N THR A 100 -10.15 -1.35 -15.53
CA THR A 100 -9.13 -0.90 -16.49
C THR A 100 -9.51 0.34 -17.29
N ASP A 101 -10.79 0.71 -17.34
CA ASP A 101 -11.23 1.98 -17.97
C ASP A 101 -10.73 3.22 -17.20
N LEU A 102 -10.24 3.06 -15.96
CA LEU A 102 -9.61 4.10 -15.16
C LEU A 102 -8.17 4.41 -15.59
N ILE A 103 -7.46 3.47 -16.21
CA ILE A 103 -6.05 3.61 -16.57
C ILE A 103 -5.79 4.91 -17.37
N PRO A 104 -6.54 5.22 -18.44
CA PRO A 104 -6.32 6.46 -19.19
C PRO A 104 -6.56 7.73 -18.35
N ALA A 105 -7.52 7.70 -17.42
CA ALA A 105 -7.82 8.83 -16.55
C ALA A 105 -6.70 9.06 -15.53
N PHE A 106 -6.18 8.00 -14.92
CA PHE A 106 -5.06 8.11 -13.98
C PHE A 106 -3.75 8.52 -14.68
N ILE A 107 -3.49 8.05 -15.90
CA ILE A 107 -2.36 8.55 -16.72
C ILE A 107 -2.53 10.05 -17.02
N GLU A 108 -3.72 10.48 -17.45
CA GLU A 108 -3.97 11.90 -17.72
C GLU A 108 -3.73 12.78 -16.47
N ILE A 109 -4.16 12.31 -15.31
CA ILE A 109 -3.95 13.00 -14.02
C ILE A 109 -2.47 13.03 -13.67
N LEU A 110 -1.77 11.89 -13.74
CA LEU A 110 -0.33 11.81 -13.48
C LEU A 110 0.46 12.83 -14.31
N GLU A 111 0.14 12.95 -15.59
CA GLU A 111 0.88 13.80 -16.53
C GLU A 111 0.50 15.28 -16.46
N ARG A 112 -0.78 15.59 -16.23
CA ARG A 112 -1.34 16.92 -16.56
C ARG A 112 -2.04 17.62 -15.41
N ASP A 113 -2.25 16.95 -14.27
CA ASP A 113 -2.88 17.62 -13.14
C ASP A 113 -2.01 18.78 -12.65
N SER A 114 -2.65 19.90 -12.31
CA SER A 114 -1.97 21.10 -11.82
C SER A 114 -1.34 20.94 -10.43
N ASP A 115 -1.80 19.94 -9.67
CA ASP A 115 -1.39 19.71 -8.29
C ASP A 115 -0.56 18.44 -8.17
N SER A 116 0.66 18.59 -7.67
CA SER A 116 1.62 17.48 -7.54
C SER A 116 1.18 16.38 -6.58
N GLN A 117 0.32 16.67 -5.61
CA GLN A 117 -0.25 15.64 -4.73
C GLN A 117 -1.24 14.76 -5.49
N VAL A 118 -2.06 15.36 -6.36
CA VAL A 118 -3.00 14.62 -7.19
C VAL A 118 -2.25 13.76 -8.21
N GLN A 119 -1.21 14.31 -8.85
CA GLN A 119 -0.31 13.54 -9.72
C GLN A 119 0.31 12.33 -9.00
N ALA A 120 0.82 12.55 -7.78
CA ALA A 120 1.44 11.50 -6.97
C ALA A 120 0.43 10.44 -6.50
N THR A 121 -0.81 10.84 -6.20
CA THR A 121 -1.90 9.92 -5.86
C THR A 121 -2.28 9.06 -7.05
N ALA A 122 -2.33 9.63 -8.27
CA ALA A 122 -2.54 8.88 -9.49
C ALA A 122 -1.40 7.90 -9.80
N ALA A 123 -0.14 8.31 -9.59
CA ALA A 123 1.01 7.39 -9.71
C ALA A 123 0.86 6.19 -8.78
N THR A 124 0.45 6.43 -7.54
CA THR A 124 0.23 5.37 -6.54
C THR A 124 -0.87 4.43 -7.06
N ALA A 125 -2.04 4.94 -7.44
CA ALA A 125 -3.17 4.12 -7.91
C ALA A 125 -2.84 3.29 -9.17
N LEU A 126 -1.99 3.81 -10.05
CA LEU A 126 -1.48 3.04 -11.20
C LEU A 126 -0.66 1.81 -10.80
N GLY A 127 -0.08 1.79 -9.60
CA GLY A 127 0.65 0.63 -9.06
C GLY A 127 -0.23 -0.62 -8.91
N GLN A 128 -1.53 -0.46 -8.63
CA GLN A 128 -2.47 -1.59 -8.61
C GLN A 128 -2.55 -2.27 -9.97
N PHE A 129 -2.57 -1.51 -11.06
CA PHE A 129 -2.59 -2.06 -12.42
C PHE A 129 -1.26 -2.67 -12.85
N ILE A 130 -0.12 -2.25 -12.27
CA ILE A 130 1.14 -2.99 -12.41
C ILE A 130 0.99 -4.38 -11.79
N TYR A 131 0.51 -4.45 -10.55
CA TYR A 131 0.31 -5.72 -9.84
C TYR A 131 -0.63 -6.66 -10.60
N LEU A 132 -1.79 -6.16 -11.05
CA LEU A 132 -2.74 -6.94 -11.87
C LEU A 132 -2.10 -7.42 -13.19
N GLY A 133 -1.23 -6.61 -13.80
CA GLY A 133 -0.53 -6.99 -15.02
C GLY A 133 0.49 -8.10 -14.81
N GLU A 134 1.24 -8.05 -13.71
CA GLU A 134 2.20 -9.08 -13.30
C GLU A 134 1.51 -10.40 -12.91
N LEU A 135 0.27 -10.33 -12.43
CA LEU A 135 -0.60 -11.48 -12.20
C LEU A 135 -1.34 -11.98 -13.46
N GLU A 136 -1.08 -11.37 -14.64
CA GLU A 136 -1.74 -11.68 -15.92
C GLU A 136 -3.26 -11.45 -15.92
N GLU A 137 -3.79 -10.62 -15.01
CA GLU A 137 -5.22 -10.30 -14.90
C GLU A 137 -5.66 -9.19 -15.87
N ILE A 138 -4.73 -8.34 -16.32
CA ILE A 138 -4.94 -7.37 -17.40
C ILE A 138 -4.02 -7.67 -18.58
N SER A 139 -4.35 -7.13 -19.76
CA SER A 139 -3.54 -7.38 -20.95
C SER A 139 -2.13 -6.80 -20.83
N GLN A 140 -1.13 -7.50 -21.39
CA GLN A 140 0.25 -7.02 -21.47
C GLN A 140 0.37 -5.63 -22.10
N ALA A 141 -0.50 -5.29 -23.04
CA ALA A 141 -0.51 -3.96 -23.67
C ALA A 141 -0.89 -2.84 -22.68
N LEU A 142 -1.83 -3.12 -21.75
CA LEU A 142 -2.20 -2.17 -20.70
C LEU A 142 -1.10 -2.07 -19.65
N LEU A 143 -0.52 -3.20 -19.22
CA LEU A 143 0.64 -3.21 -18.31
C LEU A 143 1.78 -2.35 -18.89
N GLN A 144 2.18 -2.62 -20.13
CA GLN A 144 3.25 -1.88 -20.79
C GLN A 144 2.95 -0.38 -20.87
N GLN A 145 1.70 -0.01 -21.17
CA GLN A 145 1.28 1.39 -21.18
C GLN A 145 1.48 2.04 -19.80
N VAL A 146 0.99 1.42 -18.73
CA VAL A 146 1.13 1.95 -17.37
C VAL A 146 2.61 2.10 -16.99
N GLU A 147 3.43 1.07 -17.26
CA GLU A 147 4.87 1.09 -16.99
C GLU A 147 5.59 2.22 -17.72
N GLU A 148 5.29 2.43 -19.02
CA GLU A 148 5.91 3.48 -19.82
C GLU A 148 5.65 4.87 -19.24
N HIS A 149 4.41 5.17 -18.84
CA HIS A 149 4.05 6.47 -18.26
C HIS A 149 4.63 6.67 -16.85
N LEU A 150 4.68 5.62 -16.02
CA LEU A 150 5.33 5.69 -14.71
C LEU A 150 6.85 5.87 -14.85
N LEU A 151 7.49 5.19 -15.81
CA LEU A 151 8.92 5.35 -16.09
C LEU A 151 9.25 6.77 -16.59
N GLU A 152 8.41 7.33 -17.46
CA GLU A 152 8.54 8.74 -17.85
C GLU A 152 8.42 9.64 -16.62
N ALA A 153 7.45 9.38 -15.74
CA ALA A 153 7.24 10.16 -14.54
C ALA A 153 8.45 10.12 -13.58
N VAL A 154 9.08 8.95 -13.39
CA VAL A 154 10.30 8.80 -12.56
C VAL A 154 11.49 9.56 -13.16
N ASN A 155 11.66 9.51 -14.48
CA ASN A 155 12.84 10.05 -15.17
C ASN A 155 12.77 11.54 -15.45
N ASN A 156 11.56 12.09 -15.61
CA ASN A 156 11.37 13.50 -15.90
C ASN A 156 11.72 14.39 -14.70
N GLN A 157 12.85 15.12 -14.80
CA GLN A 157 13.33 16.00 -13.75
C GLN A 157 12.48 17.26 -13.53
N THR A 158 11.52 17.55 -14.43
CA THR A 158 10.57 18.65 -14.21
C THR A 158 9.43 18.27 -13.26
N ASN A 159 9.21 16.98 -13.04
CA ASN A 159 8.20 16.50 -12.11
C ASN A 159 8.61 16.79 -10.66
N ALA A 160 7.62 17.09 -9.82
CA ALA A 160 7.84 17.23 -8.39
C ALA A 160 8.46 15.95 -7.81
N VAL A 161 9.36 16.10 -6.84
CA VAL A 161 10.07 14.96 -6.21
C VAL A 161 9.10 13.90 -5.71
N LEU A 162 7.98 14.31 -5.12
CA LEU A 162 6.93 13.41 -4.64
C LEU A 162 6.35 12.53 -5.76
N VAL A 163 6.03 13.12 -6.93
CA VAL A 163 5.48 12.37 -8.08
C VAL A 163 6.48 11.32 -8.56
N ARG A 164 7.76 11.71 -8.65
CA ARG A 164 8.83 10.79 -9.06
C ARG A 164 9.02 9.64 -8.07
N ARG A 165 8.87 9.91 -6.76
CA ARG A 165 8.95 8.91 -5.69
C ARG A 165 7.78 7.93 -5.75
N ARG A 166 6.54 8.43 -5.84
CA ARG A 166 5.34 7.57 -5.94
C ARG A 166 5.33 6.73 -7.22
N ALA A 167 5.82 7.28 -8.34
CA ALA A 167 5.96 6.51 -9.57
C ALA A 167 7.00 5.37 -9.44
N LEU A 168 8.09 5.58 -8.70
CA LEU A 168 9.06 4.52 -8.41
C LEU A 168 8.45 3.45 -7.49
N GLU A 169 7.73 3.86 -6.46
CA GLU A 169 7.02 2.95 -5.54
C GLU A 169 6.01 2.07 -6.29
N ALA A 170 5.21 2.66 -7.18
CA ALA A 170 4.25 1.95 -8.03
C ALA A 170 4.91 0.94 -8.97
N LEU A 171 6.09 1.28 -9.51
CA LEU A 171 6.89 0.38 -10.34
C LEU A 171 7.58 -0.73 -9.54
N GLY A 172 7.55 -0.72 -8.20
CA GLY A 172 8.24 -1.70 -7.37
C GLY A 172 7.85 -3.14 -7.68
N ALA A 173 6.59 -3.38 -8.03
CA ALA A 173 6.08 -4.71 -8.40
C ALA A 173 6.38 -5.12 -9.86
N SER A 174 6.87 -4.22 -10.71
CA SER A 174 7.11 -4.51 -12.14
C SER A 174 8.34 -5.39 -12.34
N SER A 175 8.21 -6.39 -13.22
CA SER A 175 9.29 -7.31 -13.62
C SER A 175 10.26 -6.71 -14.64
N ARG A 176 10.13 -5.41 -14.99
CA ARG A 176 10.99 -4.78 -15.98
C ARG A 176 12.47 -4.73 -15.54
N PRO A 177 13.41 -5.06 -16.44
CA PRO A 177 14.83 -5.22 -16.08
C PRO A 177 15.52 -3.93 -15.63
N GLU A 178 15.00 -2.75 -15.97
CA GLU A 178 15.51 -1.46 -15.53
C GLU A 178 15.10 -1.05 -14.11
N ILE A 179 14.03 -1.64 -13.55
CA ILE A 179 13.47 -1.22 -12.26
C ILE A 179 14.48 -1.39 -11.11
N PRO A 180 15.23 -2.51 -11.00
CA PRO A 180 16.21 -2.66 -9.95
C PRO A 180 17.26 -1.53 -9.93
N ALA A 181 17.75 -1.11 -11.10
CA ALA A 181 18.71 -0.02 -11.18
C ALA A 181 18.11 1.33 -10.73
N LEU A 182 16.82 1.56 -10.98
CA LEU A 182 16.12 2.76 -10.49
C LEU A 182 15.93 2.73 -8.97
N ILE A 183 15.61 1.57 -8.40
CA ILE A 183 15.48 1.37 -6.95
C ILE A 183 16.84 1.59 -6.26
N GLU A 184 17.94 1.01 -6.77
CA GLU A 184 19.29 1.24 -6.26
C GLU A 184 19.68 2.72 -6.32
N ALA A 185 19.43 3.36 -7.47
CA ALA A 185 19.70 4.78 -7.65
C ALA A 185 18.86 5.67 -6.74
N ALA A 186 17.69 5.23 -6.29
CA ALA A 186 16.89 5.91 -5.26
C ALA A 186 17.46 5.68 -3.86
N TYR A 187 17.83 4.45 -3.53
CA TYR A 187 18.42 4.10 -2.24
C TYR A 187 19.71 4.87 -1.94
N ASP A 188 20.55 5.07 -2.96
CA ASP A 188 21.82 5.78 -2.87
C ASP A 188 21.68 7.32 -2.87
N ARG A 189 20.48 7.85 -3.13
CA ARG A 189 20.26 9.30 -3.07
C ARG A 189 20.33 9.82 -1.64
N PRO A 190 20.82 11.05 -1.46
CA PRO A 190 20.79 11.70 -0.16
C PRO A 190 19.36 12.03 0.27
N GLY A 191 19.10 11.91 1.57
CA GLY A 191 17.83 12.22 2.20
C GLY A 191 16.99 10.97 2.50
N PRO A 192 16.12 11.03 3.54
CA PRO A 192 15.34 9.88 3.98
C PRO A 192 14.28 9.47 2.96
N ASP A 193 13.59 10.46 2.38
CA ASP A 193 12.57 10.34 1.36
C ASP A 193 12.85 9.30 0.26
N TRP A 194 13.96 9.45 -0.46
CA TRP A 194 14.30 8.54 -1.56
C TRP A 194 14.62 7.13 -1.08
N LYS A 195 15.22 7.01 0.10
CA LYS A 195 15.55 5.73 0.70
C LYS A 195 14.28 4.99 1.16
N ILE A 196 13.32 5.69 1.75
CA ILE A 196 12.01 5.14 2.12
C ILE A 196 11.32 4.61 0.86
N SER A 197 11.21 5.43 -0.20
CA SER A 197 10.59 4.99 -1.46
C SER A 197 11.32 3.81 -2.10
N ALA A 198 12.65 3.73 -1.96
CA ALA A 198 13.41 2.60 -2.44
C ALA A 198 13.11 1.33 -1.62
N LEU A 199 13.11 1.40 -0.29
CA LEU A 199 12.76 0.29 0.60
C LEU A 199 11.33 -0.22 0.34
N PHE A 200 10.37 0.69 0.15
CA PHE A 200 9.01 0.35 -0.26
C PHE A 200 9.00 -0.45 -1.57
N ALA A 201 9.67 0.06 -2.61
CA ALA A 201 9.76 -0.61 -3.90
C ALA A 201 10.49 -1.96 -3.81
N MET A 202 11.51 -2.07 -2.94
CA MET A 202 12.19 -3.35 -2.66
C MET A 202 11.22 -4.38 -2.09
N GLY A 203 10.44 -4.00 -1.07
CA GLY A 203 9.40 -4.86 -0.48
C GLY A 203 8.41 -5.37 -1.51
N ARG A 204 7.87 -4.46 -2.32
CA ARG A 204 6.87 -4.77 -3.37
C ARG A 204 7.38 -5.63 -4.52
N SER A 205 8.70 -5.72 -4.72
CA SER A 205 9.28 -6.44 -5.86
C SER A 205 9.27 -7.96 -5.73
N GLY A 206 9.14 -8.49 -4.52
CA GLY A 206 9.28 -9.93 -4.27
C GLY A 206 10.69 -10.48 -4.57
N ASP A 207 11.71 -9.61 -4.74
CA ASP A 207 13.05 -10.01 -5.13
C ASP A 207 14.03 -10.01 -3.95
N THR A 208 14.52 -11.20 -3.58
CA THR A 208 15.41 -11.39 -2.43
C THR A 208 16.80 -10.74 -2.60
N ARG A 209 17.15 -10.22 -3.79
CA ARG A 209 18.39 -9.44 -3.99
C ARG A 209 18.48 -8.25 -3.03
N TRP A 210 17.34 -7.74 -2.57
CA TRP A 210 17.27 -6.58 -1.69
C TRP A 210 17.61 -6.88 -0.23
N GLU A 211 17.70 -8.17 0.14
CA GLU A 211 17.92 -8.61 1.52
C GLU A 211 19.00 -7.80 2.24
N LYS A 212 20.20 -7.70 1.63
CA LYS A 212 21.32 -6.97 2.25
C LYS A 212 21.00 -5.49 2.51
N LEU A 213 20.30 -4.83 1.60
CA LEU A 213 19.95 -3.41 1.74
C LEU A 213 18.84 -3.22 2.77
N VAL A 214 17.84 -4.10 2.78
CA VAL A 214 16.74 -4.08 3.75
C VAL A 214 17.27 -4.32 5.18
N LEU A 215 18.04 -5.39 5.39
CA LEU A 215 18.63 -5.73 6.69
C LEU A 215 19.50 -4.60 7.26
N ALA A 216 20.21 -3.86 6.40
CA ALA A 216 21.05 -2.75 6.82
C ALA A 216 20.28 -1.57 7.44
N ASN A 217 18.95 -1.51 7.23
CA ASN A 217 18.11 -0.40 7.69
C ASN A 217 17.13 -0.78 8.82
N LEU A 218 17.09 -2.05 9.26
CA LEU A 218 16.23 -2.50 10.38
C LEU A 218 16.51 -1.78 11.71
N ARG A 219 17.69 -1.17 11.85
CA ARG A 219 18.09 -0.39 13.03
C ARG A 219 18.44 1.05 12.66
N ALA A 220 17.84 1.58 11.59
CA ALA A 220 18.05 2.95 11.19
C ALA A 220 17.61 3.91 12.31
N SER A 221 18.39 4.96 12.53
CA SER A 221 18.09 5.99 13.53
C SER A 221 16.92 6.90 13.13
N ASN A 222 16.49 6.82 11.88
CA ASN A 222 15.31 7.52 11.39
C ASN A 222 14.16 6.52 11.40
N ASP A 223 13.10 6.86 12.12
CA ASP A 223 11.98 5.96 12.39
C ASP A 223 11.22 5.58 11.11
N GLU A 224 11.03 6.50 10.17
CA GLU A 224 10.38 6.22 8.88
C GLU A 224 11.20 5.23 8.03
N ILE A 225 12.54 5.37 7.98
CA ILE A 225 13.42 4.40 7.30
C ILE A 225 13.35 3.05 8.00
N ARG A 226 13.35 3.04 9.34
CA ARG A 226 13.30 1.79 10.13
C ARG A 226 11.97 1.06 9.87
N LEU A 227 10.84 1.75 9.99
CA LEU A 227 9.51 1.24 9.70
C LEU A 227 9.43 0.62 8.30
N GLU A 228 9.91 1.34 7.28
CA GLU A 228 9.86 0.85 5.91
C GLU A 228 10.80 -0.34 5.65
N ALA A 229 11.93 -0.40 6.36
CA ALA A 229 12.81 -1.57 6.30
C ALA A 229 12.17 -2.80 6.95
N VAL A 230 11.44 -2.64 8.06
CA VAL A 230 10.67 -3.71 8.71
C VAL A 230 9.57 -4.21 7.77
N ARG A 231 8.80 -3.30 7.17
CA ARG A 231 7.82 -3.63 6.11
C ARG A 231 8.43 -4.44 5.00
N ALA A 232 9.50 -3.94 4.38
CA ALA A 232 10.17 -4.61 3.28
C ALA A 232 10.70 -5.99 3.68
N ALA A 233 11.16 -6.17 4.93
CA ALA A 233 11.60 -7.48 5.42
C ALA A 233 10.43 -8.48 5.55
N GLY A 234 9.26 -8.01 5.99
CA GLY A 234 8.03 -8.79 6.02
C GLY A 234 7.53 -9.17 4.62
N GLU A 235 7.42 -8.19 3.71
CA GLU A 235 6.97 -8.41 2.32
C GLU A 235 7.88 -9.36 1.53
N LEU A 236 9.19 -9.33 1.79
CA LEU A 236 10.16 -10.23 1.17
C LEU A 236 10.37 -11.53 1.95
N GLU A 237 9.64 -11.73 3.06
CA GLU A 237 9.72 -12.91 3.94
C GLU A 237 11.17 -13.24 4.37
N LEU A 238 11.96 -12.20 4.72
CA LEU A 238 13.39 -12.33 5.00
C LEU A 238 13.65 -13.03 6.34
N THR A 239 13.82 -14.36 6.30
CA THR A 239 14.14 -15.17 7.49
C THR A 239 15.39 -14.71 8.26
N SER A 240 16.33 -14.06 7.59
CA SER A 240 17.53 -13.45 8.18
C SER A 240 17.24 -12.22 9.05
N ALA A 241 16.10 -11.56 8.86
CA ALA A 241 15.64 -10.45 9.69
C ALA A 241 15.11 -10.91 11.06
N ARG A 242 14.61 -12.15 11.15
CA ARG A 242 13.87 -12.68 12.31
C ARG A 242 14.53 -12.39 13.65
N ALA A 243 15.81 -12.76 13.81
CA ALA A 243 16.51 -12.57 15.07
C ALA A 243 16.64 -11.07 15.45
N SER A 244 16.88 -10.20 14.46
CA SER A 244 16.97 -8.77 14.74
C SER A 244 15.61 -8.13 15.02
N LEU A 245 14.52 -8.65 14.44
CA LEU A 245 13.17 -8.16 14.67
C LEU A 245 12.64 -8.61 16.03
N LEU A 246 12.90 -9.86 16.44
CA LEU A 246 12.59 -10.32 17.80
C LEU A 246 13.32 -9.51 18.87
N ASP A 247 14.61 -9.21 18.66
CA ASP A 247 15.41 -8.34 19.53
C ASP A 247 14.85 -6.91 19.57
N ALA A 248 14.48 -6.35 18.41
CA ALA A 248 13.91 -5.01 18.34
C ALA A 248 12.55 -4.90 19.07
N LEU A 249 11.76 -5.98 19.08
CA LEU A 249 10.45 -6.02 19.73
C LEU A 249 10.53 -5.92 21.26
N GLU A 250 11.69 -6.22 21.88
CA GLU A 250 11.86 -6.14 23.34
C GLU A 250 11.89 -4.68 23.85
N ASP A 251 12.47 -3.77 23.05
CA ASP A 251 12.79 -2.40 23.46
C ASP A 251 12.04 -1.32 22.63
N GLU A 252 11.15 -1.71 21.69
CA GLU A 252 10.41 -0.74 20.86
C GLU A 252 9.26 -0.10 21.63
N GLU A 253 9.34 1.22 21.81
CA GLU A 253 8.35 2.02 22.54
C GLU A 253 7.27 2.59 21.60
N ASP A 254 7.57 2.73 20.31
CA ASP A 254 6.63 3.26 19.33
C ASP A 254 5.62 2.18 18.92
N ALA A 255 4.34 2.43 19.21
CA ALA A 255 3.28 1.47 18.97
C ALA A 255 3.11 1.12 17.48
N ASP A 256 3.29 2.08 16.58
CA ASP A 256 3.13 1.86 15.13
C ASP A 256 4.28 0.98 14.61
N ILE A 257 5.52 1.25 15.03
CA ILE A 257 6.67 0.43 14.66
C ILE A 257 6.57 -0.96 15.28
N ARG A 258 6.12 -1.06 16.54
CA ARG A 258 5.91 -2.33 17.24
C ARG A 258 4.91 -3.21 16.50
N ARG A 259 3.75 -2.66 16.09
CA ARG A 259 2.76 -3.36 15.27
C ARG A 259 3.35 -3.83 13.95
N GLU A 260 4.13 -2.98 13.28
CA GLU A 260 4.78 -3.36 12.04
C GLU A 260 5.81 -4.48 12.21
N ILE A 261 6.59 -4.48 13.30
CA ILE A 261 7.52 -5.57 13.63
C ILE A 261 6.75 -6.88 13.84
N ILE A 262 5.66 -6.86 14.59
CA ILE A 262 4.80 -8.02 14.85
C ILE A 262 4.26 -8.58 13.52
N TRP A 263 3.74 -7.72 12.64
CA TRP A 263 3.19 -8.12 11.35
C TRP A 263 4.26 -8.63 10.38
N ALA A 264 5.44 -8.01 10.35
CA ALA A 264 6.57 -8.51 9.56
C ALA A 264 7.01 -9.88 10.05
N LEU A 265 7.05 -10.11 11.37
CA LEU A 265 7.37 -11.40 11.96
C LEU A 265 6.32 -12.48 11.61
N SER A 266 5.02 -12.16 11.59
CA SER A 266 3.98 -13.13 11.19
C SER A 266 4.08 -13.55 9.73
N LYS A 267 4.54 -12.65 8.84
CA LYS A 267 4.85 -12.97 7.44
C LYS A 267 6.14 -13.79 7.27
N ILE A 268 7.17 -13.47 8.05
CA ILE A 268 8.48 -14.16 7.97
C ILE A 268 8.41 -15.59 8.53
N GLY A 269 7.70 -15.78 9.65
CA GLY A 269 7.52 -17.08 10.29
C GLY A 269 8.78 -17.71 10.91
N GLY A 270 8.58 -18.87 11.53
CA GLY A 270 9.64 -19.72 12.07
C GLY A 270 9.89 -19.56 13.58
N PRO A 271 10.94 -20.24 14.10
CA PRO A 271 11.09 -20.49 15.52
C PRO A 271 11.16 -19.22 16.37
N GLY A 272 10.46 -19.26 17.51
CA GLY A 272 10.44 -18.21 18.53
C GLY A 272 9.39 -17.12 18.32
N ILE A 273 8.83 -16.99 17.11
CA ILE A 273 7.83 -15.94 16.82
C ILE A 273 6.52 -16.23 17.56
N GLN A 274 5.97 -17.44 17.41
CA GLN A 274 4.71 -17.81 18.04
C GLN A 274 4.78 -17.68 19.57
N GLU A 275 5.85 -18.17 20.19
CA GLU A 275 6.07 -18.05 21.64
C GLU A 275 6.08 -16.58 22.05
N ARG A 276 6.80 -15.73 21.32
CA ARG A 276 6.89 -14.31 21.62
C ARG A 276 5.56 -13.57 21.46
N LEU A 277 4.78 -13.86 20.41
CA LEU A 277 3.49 -13.22 20.19
C LEU A 277 2.45 -13.66 21.24
N LEU A 278 2.47 -14.94 21.66
CA LEU A 278 1.62 -15.42 22.75
C LEU A 278 1.98 -14.77 24.09
N GLU A 279 3.28 -14.57 24.39
CA GLU A 279 3.71 -13.84 25.58
C GLU A 279 3.21 -12.38 25.59
N LEU A 280 3.22 -11.73 24.43
CA LEU A 280 2.68 -10.37 24.29
C LEU A 280 1.17 -10.36 24.49
N LEU A 281 0.44 -11.28 23.88
CA LEU A 281 -1.01 -11.41 24.01
C LEU A 281 -1.44 -11.68 25.46
N ASP A 282 -0.73 -12.58 26.16
CA ASP A 282 -1.00 -12.89 27.57
C ASP A 282 -0.76 -11.69 28.51
N ALA A 283 0.08 -10.74 28.10
CA ALA A 283 0.43 -9.55 28.87
C ALA A 283 -0.40 -8.30 28.48
N GLU A 284 -1.16 -8.37 27.39
CA GLU A 284 -1.90 -7.24 26.86
C GLU A 284 -3.28 -7.08 27.55
N GLU A 285 -3.64 -5.84 27.86
CA GLU A 285 -4.91 -5.50 28.51
C GLU A 285 -5.86 -4.74 27.57
N ASP A 286 -5.32 -4.13 26.51
CA ASP A 286 -6.09 -3.41 25.50
C ASP A 286 -6.72 -4.37 24.48
N GLU A 287 -8.05 -4.26 24.28
CA GLU A 287 -8.81 -5.16 23.40
C GLU A 287 -8.40 -4.98 21.93
N ASP A 288 -8.14 -3.76 21.48
CA ASP A 288 -7.75 -3.49 20.09
C ASP A 288 -6.35 -4.04 19.78
N GLU A 289 -5.41 -3.97 20.73
CA GLU A 289 -4.08 -4.57 20.59
C GLU A 289 -4.10 -6.09 20.70
N ALA A 290 -4.97 -6.66 21.55
CA ALA A 290 -5.16 -8.10 21.65
C ALA A 290 -5.72 -8.68 20.34
N ASP A 291 -6.75 -8.07 19.77
CA ASP A 291 -7.33 -8.46 18.47
C ASP A 291 -6.26 -8.43 17.37
N PHE A 292 -5.43 -7.38 17.32
CA PHE A 292 -4.31 -7.30 16.38
C PHE A 292 -3.27 -8.44 16.56
N LEU A 293 -2.93 -8.79 17.80
CA LEU A 293 -2.01 -9.90 18.09
C LEU A 293 -2.60 -11.25 17.70
N GLU A 294 -3.91 -11.45 17.88
CA GLU A 294 -4.63 -12.64 17.41
C GLU A 294 -4.59 -12.73 15.88
N GLU A 295 -4.84 -11.63 15.16
CA GLU A 295 -4.70 -11.57 13.70
C GLU A 295 -3.28 -11.90 13.23
N ALA A 296 -2.26 -11.40 13.93
CA ALA A 296 -0.86 -11.71 13.63
C ALA A 296 -0.55 -13.20 13.86
N LEU A 297 -1.10 -13.81 14.92
CA LEU A 297 -0.96 -15.24 15.20
C LEU A 297 -1.67 -16.11 14.16
N ASP A 298 -2.86 -15.71 13.70
CA ASP A 298 -3.59 -16.39 12.64
C ASP A 298 -2.83 -16.32 11.30
N ASN A 299 -2.29 -15.14 10.97
CA ASN A 299 -1.42 -14.98 9.81
C ASN A 299 -0.16 -15.85 9.93
N LEU A 300 0.50 -15.86 11.08
CA LEU A 300 1.66 -16.73 11.34
C LEU A 300 1.31 -18.21 11.15
N ALA A 301 0.19 -18.67 11.68
CA ALA A 301 -0.27 -20.04 11.51
C ALA A 301 -0.53 -20.37 10.04
N PHE A 302 -1.10 -19.44 9.26
CA PHE A 302 -1.25 -19.57 7.81
C PHE A 302 0.12 -19.70 7.12
N THR A 303 1.04 -18.76 7.37
CA THR A 303 2.41 -18.77 6.86
C THR A 303 3.09 -20.12 7.14
N GLU A 304 3.10 -20.59 8.39
CA GLU A 304 3.74 -21.85 8.76
C GLU A 304 3.02 -23.08 8.17
N SER A 305 1.71 -23.00 7.96
CA SER A 305 0.93 -24.06 7.29
C SER A 305 1.23 -24.18 5.79
N LEU A 306 1.73 -23.12 5.15
CA LEU A 306 2.21 -23.12 3.77
C LEU A 306 3.62 -23.73 3.64
N PHE A 307 4.36 -23.85 4.74
CA PHE A 307 5.67 -24.50 4.81
C PHE A 307 5.66 -25.92 5.43
N PRO A 308 4.72 -26.85 5.13
CA PRO A 308 4.64 -28.13 5.84
C PRO A 308 5.70 -29.15 5.38
N PHE A 309 6.66 -28.77 4.52
CA PHE A 309 7.73 -29.67 4.08
C PHE A 309 9.09 -28.98 4.02
N GLY A 310 9.94 -29.30 4.99
CA GLY A 310 11.39 -29.27 4.83
C GLY A 310 11.88 -30.24 3.75
N MET A 311 11.51 -30.00 2.49
CA MET A 311 11.96 -30.76 1.31
C MET A 311 12.83 -29.94 0.35
N PHE A 312 13.25 -28.72 0.73
CA PHE A 312 14.20 -27.94 -0.05
C PHE A 312 15.22 -27.17 0.80
N SER A 313 15.68 -27.75 1.92
CA SER A 313 17.03 -27.44 2.40
C SER A 313 18.02 -28.10 1.44
N PHE A 314 18.18 -27.54 0.24
CA PHE A 314 19.42 -27.71 -0.50
C PHE A 314 20.47 -26.93 0.30
N GLU A 315 21.07 -27.61 1.28
CA GLU A 315 22.45 -27.26 1.62
C GLU A 315 23.22 -27.43 0.31
N PRO A 316 23.84 -26.36 -0.25
CA PRO A 316 24.74 -26.56 -1.36
C PRO A 316 25.82 -27.50 -0.85
N GLU A 317 25.89 -28.72 -1.40
CA GLU A 317 27.01 -29.61 -1.16
C GLU A 317 28.27 -28.80 -1.42
N GLU A 318 29.03 -28.51 -0.36
CA GLU A 318 30.38 -28.00 -0.51
C GLU A 318 31.10 -29.02 -1.41
N GLU A 319 31.42 -28.62 -2.64
CA GLU A 319 32.29 -29.42 -3.51
C GLU A 319 33.57 -29.67 -2.72
N ASP A 320 33.72 -30.89 -2.18
CA ASP A 320 34.94 -31.36 -1.53
C ASP A 320 36.11 -31.07 -2.49
N ASP A 321 37.01 -30.21 -2.04
CA ASP A 321 38.16 -29.65 -2.78
C ASP A 321 39.21 -30.74 -3.17
N ASP A 322 38.93 -32.02 -2.91
CA ASP A 322 39.80 -33.16 -3.21
C ASP A 322 39.69 -33.63 -4.68
N ASP A 323 38.60 -33.32 -5.40
CA ASP A 323 38.41 -33.81 -6.77
C ASP A 323 39.09 -32.92 -7.85
N ARG A 324 39.58 -31.73 -7.47
CA ARG A 324 40.38 -30.86 -8.36
C ARG A 324 41.83 -31.33 -8.53
N ARG A 325 42.35 -32.17 -7.62
CA ARG A 325 43.74 -32.67 -7.70
C ARG A 325 43.91 -33.93 -8.55
N ALA A 326 42.84 -34.65 -8.87
CA ALA A 326 42.90 -35.85 -9.70
C ALA A 326 42.86 -35.57 -11.22
N ARG A 327 42.56 -34.33 -11.64
CA ARG A 327 42.46 -33.94 -13.07
C ARG A 327 43.67 -33.16 -13.61
N GLN A 328 44.75 -33.02 -12.84
CA GLN A 328 45.97 -32.30 -13.25
C GLN A 328 47.26 -33.12 -13.19
N ASN A 329 47.20 -34.45 -13.10
CA ASN A 329 48.38 -35.32 -13.28
C ASN A 329 48.23 -36.26 -14.46
#